data_AF-A0A7X7YT85-F1
#
_entry.id   AF-A0A7X7YT85-F1
#
_cell.length_a   1.000
_cell.length_b   1.000
_cell.length_c   1.000
_cell.angle_alpha   90.00
_cell.angle_beta   90.00
_cell.angle_gamma   90.00
#
_symmetry.space_group_name_H-M   'P 1'
#
loop_
_entity.id
_entity.type
_entity.pdbx_description
1 polymer ?
#
loop_
_entity_poly.entity_id
_entity_poly.type
_entity_poly.pdbx_seq_one_letter_code
_entity_poly.pdbx_strand_id
1 'polypeptide(L)'
;MPLIIQKGSVFVFNVFDIGWEINLSRAESLLIEKQKSSLRFKFSKDPRKAIIIKEAPLGIDITSELINILNKKYRYTAFAKIWDYGTLSVTIQLCLDENTSWDELIKIADYLEKTSDIELIARGIKDEIKNIILPAIRLPMEWDKFEDYIIYFFENIDGISNPKEIFDRADIPSLILGEFSNKLSTIASIPVTENYIQYYDNDIAIIDWDAAIIIEPDGSRDICDAIEFSLTHLLELRYYDYLIDNKLDILYDSVKAQRKGLNLKRLINLKYDNIAEDAVKNYIEFSDLIGKIENSFKTVGDPYIATVFRTCAEQFRFGDWNNSISRKMKTLFEITQIIQAELNAMRSHMLEIIVIILIAIEIVPLLLH
;
A
#
# COMPACT_ATOMS: atom_id res chain seq x y z
N MET A 1 -6.86 15.53 36.79
CA MET A 1 -5.40 15.38 36.65
C MET A 1 -5.08 15.43 35.17
N PRO A 2 -3.94 16.02 34.76
CA PRO A 2 -3.52 15.95 33.36
C PRO A 2 -3.28 14.49 32.96
N LEU A 3 -3.54 14.14 31.69
CA LEU A 3 -3.21 12.84 31.14
C LEU A 3 -1.70 12.74 30.93
N ILE A 4 -1.09 11.70 31.51
CA ILE A 4 0.34 11.50 31.49
C ILE A 4 0.63 10.09 30.96
N ILE A 5 1.43 9.99 29.90
CA ILE A 5 1.82 8.72 29.31
C ILE A 5 2.98 8.16 30.13
N GLN A 6 2.74 7.05 30.81
CA GLN A 6 3.79 6.34 31.56
C GLN A 6 4.54 5.35 30.68
N LYS A 7 3.83 4.69 29.77
CA LYS A 7 4.43 3.76 28.80
C LYS A 7 3.68 3.83 27.48
N GLY A 8 4.38 4.23 26.43
CA GLY A 8 3.84 4.32 25.09
C GLY A 8 4.91 4.43 24.02
N SER A 9 4.51 4.26 22.78
CA SER A 9 5.36 4.37 21.60
C SER A 9 4.57 4.94 20.43
N VAL A 10 5.27 5.66 19.55
CA VAL A 10 4.73 6.09 18.26
C VAL A 10 5.35 5.21 17.18
N PHE A 11 4.53 4.48 16.44
CA PHE A 11 4.98 3.70 15.30
C PHE A 11 4.66 4.49 14.03
N VAL A 12 5.69 4.76 13.23
CA VAL A 12 5.53 5.36 11.91
C VAL A 12 5.82 4.27 10.88
N PHE A 13 4.81 3.91 10.11
CA PHE A 13 4.89 2.93 9.04
C PHE A 13 5.20 3.63 7.73
N ASN A 14 6.06 3.03 6.92
CA ASN A 14 6.27 3.38 5.53
C ASN A 14 6.31 2.09 4.70
N VAL A 15 5.37 1.94 3.78
CA VAL A 15 5.18 0.73 2.99
C VAL A 15 5.51 1.01 1.54
N PHE A 16 6.49 0.29 1.00
CA PHE A 16 7.06 0.51 -0.32
C PHE A 16 6.83 -0.68 -1.24
N ASP A 17 6.63 -0.40 -2.52
CA ASP A 17 6.71 -1.40 -3.58
C ASP A 17 8.18 -1.54 -4.03
N ILE A 18 8.69 -2.77 -4.04
CA ILE A 18 10.08 -3.04 -4.43
C ILE A 18 10.20 -4.02 -5.61
N GLY A 19 9.09 -4.54 -6.13
CA GLY A 19 9.06 -5.55 -7.18
C GLY A 19 7.74 -6.28 -7.27
N TRP A 20 7.66 -7.26 -8.18
CA TRP A 20 6.42 -8.00 -8.41
C TRP A 20 6.22 -9.18 -7.43
N GLU A 21 7.24 -10.03 -7.32
CA GLU A 21 7.20 -11.24 -6.49
C GLU A 21 8.58 -11.44 -5.86
N ILE A 22 8.63 -11.83 -4.60
CA ILE A 22 9.86 -12.03 -3.85
C ILE A 22 9.92 -13.47 -3.39
N ASN A 23 10.99 -14.17 -3.77
CA ASN A 23 11.25 -15.48 -3.21
C ASN A 23 11.76 -15.33 -1.77
N LEU A 24 10.86 -15.46 -0.78
CA LEU A 24 11.17 -15.23 0.63
C LEU A 24 12.30 -16.13 1.15
N SER A 25 12.37 -17.39 0.74
CA SER A 25 13.45 -18.31 1.15
C SER A 25 14.84 -17.88 0.64
N ARG A 26 14.89 -17.37 -0.59
CA ARG A 26 16.13 -16.82 -1.17
C ARG A 26 16.50 -15.49 -0.53
N ALA A 27 15.51 -14.62 -0.30
CA ALA A 27 15.71 -13.36 0.42
C ALA A 27 16.27 -13.62 1.82
N GLU A 28 15.68 -14.55 2.59
CA GLU A 28 16.14 -14.99 3.92
C GLU A 28 17.60 -15.44 3.89
N SER A 29 17.98 -16.24 2.88
CA SER A 29 19.36 -16.73 2.75
C SER A 29 20.38 -15.60 2.54
N LEU A 30 20.09 -14.67 1.62
CA LEU A 30 20.95 -13.51 1.32
C LEU A 30 21.09 -12.58 2.52
N LEU A 31 19.98 -12.42 3.24
CA LEU A 31 19.89 -11.63 4.43
C LEU A 31 20.72 -12.23 5.56
N ILE A 32 20.56 -13.52 5.88
CA ILE A 32 21.37 -14.23 6.89
C ILE A 32 22.87 -14.13 6.60
N GLU A 33 23.26 -14.24 5.32
CA GLU A 33 24.65 -14.04 4.92
C GLU A 33 25.15 -12.63 5.28
N LYS A 34 24.34 -11.60 5.04
CA LYS A 34 24.67 -10.21 5.40
C LYS A 34 24.75 -10.00 6.92
N GLN A 35 23.87 -10.60 7.72
CA GLN A 35 23.93 -10.49 9.20
C GLN A 35 25.26 -11.04 9.75
N LYS A 36 25.83 -12.09 9.16
CA LYS A 36 27.14 -12.59 9.59
C LYS A 36 28.25 -11.55 9.44
N SER A 37 28.06 -10.55 8.58
CA SER A 37 29.01 -9.46 8.33
C SER A 37 28.56 -8.10 8.90
N SER A 38 27.35 -7.99 9.45
CA SER A 38 26.80 -6.74 9.98
C SER A 38 25.90 -6.98 11.19
N LEU A 39 26.25 -6.37 12.32
CA LEU A 39 25.41 -6.36 13.53
C LEU A 39 24.17 -5.46 13.39
N ARG A 40 24.04 -4.71 12.27
CA ARG A 40 22.95 -3.77 12.03
C ARG A 40 21.61 -4.44 11.76
N PHE A 41 21.64 -5.65 11.19
CA PHE A 41 20.45 -6.42 10.82
C PHE A 41 20.39 -7.69 11.65
N LYS A 42 19.26 -7.91 12.32
CA LYS A 42 19.00 -9.14 13.03
C LYS A 42 17.72 -9.76 12.50
N PHE A 43 17.83 -10.97 11.94
CA PHE A 43 16.65 -11.71 11.50
C PHE A 43 15.84 -12.20 12.69
N SER A 44 14.54 -12.03 12.57
CA SER A 44 13.56 -12.58 13.47
C SER A 44 12.50 -13.27 12.64
N LYS A 45 12.22 -14.54 12.93
CA LYS A 45 10.99 -15.16 12.44
C LYS A 45 9.86 -14.58 13.26
N ASP A 46 8.98 -13.83 12.62
CA ASP A 46 7.81 -13.28 13.29
C ASP A 46 6.99 -14.45 13.89
N PRO A 47 6.92 -14.60 15.23
CA PRO A 47 6.24 -15.72 15.84
C PRO A 47 4.71 -15.51 15.93
N ARG A 48 4.19 -14.38 15.40
CA ARG A 48 2.82 -13.92 15.64
C ARG A 48 1.80 -14.75 14.85
N LYS A 49 0.80 -15.26 15.59
CA LYS A 49 -0.15 -16.31 15.16
C LYS A 49 -1.55 -15.79 14.83
N ALA A 50 -1.81 -14.49 15.02
CA ALA A 50 -3.15 -13.94 14.98
C ALA A 50 -3.73 -13.85 13.55
N ILE A 51 -2.87 -13.59 12.55
CA ILE A 51 -3.22 -13.59 11.14
C ILE A 51 -2.62 -14.85 10.50
N ILE A 52 -3.47 -15.71 9.95
CA ILE A 52 -3.00 -16.88 9.20
C ILE A 52 -2.69 -16.42 7.78
N ILE A 53 -1.41 -16.17 7.52
CA ILE A 53 -0.90 -15.74 6.22
C ILE A 53 -0.32 -16.97 5.53
N LYS A 54 -0.67 -17.18 4.25
CA LYS A 54 -0.21 -18.35 3.48
C LYS A 54 1.32 -18.44 3.43
N GLU A 55 1.97 -17.30 3.23
CA GLU A 55 3.42 -17.13 3.34
C GLU A 55 3.71 -16.01 4.35
N ALA A 56 4.20 -16.37 5.53
CA ALA A 56 4.50 -15.37 6.57
C ALA A 56 5.61 -14.43 6.10
N PRO A 57 5.49 -13.10 6.34
CA PRO A 57 6.49 -12.14 5.92
C PRO A 57 7.82 -12.35 6.64
N LEU A 58 8.91 -11.96 5.99
CA LEU A 58 10.24 -12.03 6.58
C LEU A 58 10.52 -10.78 7.41
N GLY A 59 10.66 -10.95 8.73
CA GLY A 59 10.94 -9.88 9.69
C GLY A 59 12.44 -9.61 9.87
N ILE A 60 12.78 -8.33 9.94
CA ILE A 60 14.15 -7.83 10.11
C ILE A 60 14.15 -6.77 11.21
N ASP A 61 14.83 -7.05 12.32
CA ASP A 61 15.11 -6.05 13.34
C ASP A 61 16.34 -5.23 12.91
N ILE A 62 16.21 -3.91 12.97
CA ILE A 62 17.27 -2.97 12.64
C ILE A 62 17.71 -2.26 13.92
N THR A 63 19.01 -2.00 14.05
CA THR A 63 19.57 -1.39 15.27
C THR A 63 18.90 -0.07 15.62
N SER A 64 18.70 0.14 16.92
CA SER A 64 18.20 1.40 17.45
C SER A 64 19.21 2.54 17.31
N GLU A 65 18.76 3.71 16.89
CA GLU A 65 19.57 4.93 16.81
C GLU A 65 18.86 6.10 17.51
N LEU A 66 19.47 7.29 17.48
CA LEU A 66 18.90 8.51 18.04
C LEU A 66 18.43 9.42 16.92
N ILE A 67 17.25 10.00 17.08
CA ILE A 67 16.70 11.04 16.22
C ILE A 67 16.40 12.29 17.04
N ASN A 68 16.54 13.46 16.43
CA ASN A 68 16.20 14.73 17.07
C ASN A 68 14.80 15.16 16.62
N ILE A 69 13.84 15.22 17.54
CA ILE A 69 12.47 15.69 17.30
C ILE A 69 12.23 16.87 18.24
N LEU A 70 11.81 18.02 17.71
CA LEU A 70 11.55 19.23 18.49
C LEU A 70 12.72 19.63 19.43
N ASN A 71 13.96 19.49 18.96
CA ASN A 71 15.20 19.71 19.73
C ASN A 71 15.43 18.76 20.93
N LYS A 72 14.74 17.63 20.97
CA LYS A 72 14.91 16.57 21.96
C LYS A 72 15.33 15.28 21.26
N LYS A 73 16.28 14.55 21.86
CA LYS A 73 16.76 13.28 21.31
C LYS A 73 15.89 12.13 21.76
N TYR A 74 15.24 11.47 20.82
CA TYR A 74 14.48 10.24 21.04
C TYR A 74 15.27 9.04 20.54
N ARG A 75 15.15 7.91 21.26
CA ARG A 75 15.61 6.62 20.78
C ARG A 75 14.53 6.02 19.90
N TYR A 76 14.90 5.64 18.68
CA TYR A 76 14.01 4.89 17.80
C TYR A 76 14.55 3.48 17.59
N THR A 77 13.66 2.53 17.34
CA THR A 77 14.00 1.20 16.83
C THR A 77 13.31 1.00 15.50
N ALA A 78 14.02 0.46 14.52
CA ALA A 78 13.48 0.22 13.20
C ALA A 78 13.22 -1.28 12.99
N PHE A 79 12.13 -1.60 12.32
CA PHE A 79 11.76 -2.94 11.91
C PHE A 79 11.43 -2.92 10.43
N ALA A 80 11.69 -4.00 9.71
CA ALA A 80 11.22 -4.15 8.35
C ALA A 80 10.59 -5.51 8.14
N LYS A 81 9.53 -5.57 7.31
CA LYS A 81 8.90 -6.82 6.90
C LYS A 81 8.84 -6.91 5.38
N ILE A 82 9.26 -8.05 4.86
CA ILE A 82 9.25 -8.36 3.43
C ILE A 82 8.09 -9.30 3.13
N TRP A 83 7.26 -8.93 2.18
CA TRP A 83 6.09 -9.68 1.74
C TRP A 83 6.39 -10.37 0.39
N ASP A 84 5.84 -11.56 0.18
CA ASP A 84 6.06 -12.38 -1.03
C ASP A 84 5.55 -11.68 -2.30
N TYR A 85 4.53 -10.81 -2.18
CA TYR A 85 3.97 -10.02 -3.26
C TYR A 85 4.69 -8.67 -3.49
N GLY A 86 5.99 -8.58 -3.21
CA GLY A 86 6.79 -7.45 -3.68
C GLY A 86 6.77 -6.20 -2.79
N THR A 87 6.15 -6.28 -1.62
CA THR A 87 6.03 -5.17 -0.67
C THR A 87 7.10 -5.24 0.43
N LEU A 88 7.65 -4.10 0.81
CA LEU A 88 8.53 -3.92 1.96
C LEU A 88 7.95 -2.84 2.88
N SER A 89 7.54 -3.21 4.08
CA SER A 89 7.18 -2.25 5.13
C SER A 89 8.38 -1.96 6.02
N VAL A 90 8.59 -0.70 6.36
CA VAL A 90 9.55 -0.22 7.35
C VAL A 90 8.77 0.48 8.45
N THR A 91 8.97 0.06 9.69
CA THR A 91 8.33 0.64 10.87
C THR A 91 9.39 1.29 11.75
N ILE A 92 9.24 2.59 12.02
CA ILE A 92 10.07 3.31 12.97
C ILE A 92 9.28 3.46 14.27
N GLN A 93 9.72 2.76 15.32
CA GLN A 93 9.16 2.87 16.66
C GLN A 93 9.93 3.92 17.46
N LEU A 94 9.27 5.03 17.78
CA LEU A 94 9.72 6.04 18.72
C LEU A 94 9.23 5.68 20.12
N CYS A 95 10.14 5.38 21.05
CA CYS A 95 9.77 5.18 22.44
C CYS A 95 9.53 6.55 23.10
N LEU A 96 8.33 6.74 23.66
CA LEU A 96 8.02 7.96 24.41
C LEU A 96 8.73 7.91 25.77
N ASP A 97 9.15 9.08 26.26
CA ASP A 97 9.72 9.19 27.60
C ASP A 97 8.62 9.01 28.66
N GLU A 98 9.00 8.48 29.82
CA GLU A 98 8.10 8.45 30.97
C GLU A 98 7.66 9.88 31.33
N ASN A 99 6.36 10.02 31.62
CA ASN A 99 5.70 11.28 31.92
C ASN A 99 5.50 12.25 30.72
N THR A 100 5.48 11.72 29.51
CA THR A 100 5.10 12.52 28.33
C THR A 100 3.66 13.03 28.47
N SER A 101 3.45 14.33 28.31
CA SER A 101 2.09 14.92 28.37
C SER A 101 1.34 14.78 27.03
N TRP A 102 0.00 14.80 27.06
CA TRP A 102 -0.80 14.77 25.84
C TRP A 102 -0.48 15.93 24.88
N ASP A 103 -0.27 17.15 25.39
CA ASP A 103 0.11 18.31 24.58
C ASP A 103 1.50 18.17 23.95
N GLU A 104 2.44 17.49 24.62
CA GLU A 104 3.75 17.17 24.05
C GLU A 104 3.59 16.15 22.91
N LEU A 105 2.69 15.18 23.06
CA LEU A 105 2.41 14.20 22.02
C LEU A 105 1.78 14.83 20.77
N ILE A 106 0.83 15.76 20.91
CA ILE A 106 0.26 16.49 19.76
C ILE A 106 1.35 17.29 19.02
N LYS A 107 2.32 17.88 19.75
CA LYS A 107 3.46 18.55 19.09
C LYS A 107 4.35 17.57 18.34
N ILE A 108 4.55 16.36 18.87
CA ILE A 108 5.28 15.29 18.16
C ILE A 108 4.51 14.92 16.89
N ALA A 109 3.19 14.76 16.96
CA ALA A 109 2.34 14.50 15.79
C ALA A 109 2.48 15.59 14.72
N ASP A 110 2.33 16.87 15.10
CA ASP A 110 2.50 18.02 14.21
C ASP A 110 3.90 18.09 13.56
N TYR A 111 4.94 17.68 14.28
CA TYR A 111 6.31 17.57 13.74
C TYR A 111 6.43 16.46 12.70
N LEU A 112 5.89 15.27 13.00
CA LEU A 112 5.95 14.10 12.13
C LEU A 112 5.21 14.33 10.82
N GLU A 113 4.06 15.02 10.86
CA GLU A 113 3.27 15.36 9.67
C GLU A 113 3.99 16.35 8.75
N LYS A 114 4.76 17.29 9.32
CA LYS A 114 5.42 18.37 8.56
C LYS A 114 6.83 18.03 8.07
N THR A 115 7.43 16.96 8.55
CA THR A 115 8.86 16.69 8.36
C THR A 115 9.08 15.31 7.76
N SER A 116 9.95 15.21 6.75
CA SER A 116 10.28 13.95 6.09
C SER A 116 11.45 13.19 6.74
N ASP A 117 11.88 13.54 7.95
CA ASP A 117 13.03 12.92 8.62
C ASP A 117 12.86 11.40 8.77
N ILE A 118 11.67 10.97 9.19
CA ILE A 118 11.35 9.55 9.37
C ILE A 118 11.23 8.85 8.01
N GLU A 119 10.60 9.49 7.03
CA GLU A 119 10.50 8.98 5.66
C GLU A 119 11.91 8.74 5.06
N LEU A 120 12.84 9.67 5.24
CA LEU A 120 14.21 9.56 4.74
C LEU A 120 14.96 8.38 5.38
N ILE A 121 14.78 8.17 6.69
CA ILE A 121 15.32 7.00 7.38
C ILE A 121 14.71 5.71 6.81
N ALA A 122 13.39 5.68 6.65
CA ALA A 122 12.68 4.52 6.12
C ALA A 122 13.09 4.18 4.69
N ARG A 123 13.25 5.18 3.82
CA ARG A 123 13.77 5.01 2.44
C ARG A 123 15.20 4.48 2.42
N GLY A 124 16.07 5.01 3.29
CA GLY A 124 17.45 4.51 3.40
C GLY A 124 17.51 3.04 3.80
N ILE A 125 16.66 2.63 4.75
CA ILE A 125 16.49 1.23 5.14
C ILE A 125 15.94 0.40 3.97
N LYS A 126 14.91 0.90 3.28
CA LYS A 126 14.31 0.23 2.11
C LYS A 126 15.35 -0.02 1.03
N ASP A 127 16.14 0.98 0.66
CA ASP A 127 17.15 0.87 -0.38
C ASP A 127 18.26 -0.10 0.02
N GLU A 128 18.69 -0.10 1.29
CA GLU A 128 19.69 -1.05 1.79
C GLU A 128 19.19 -2.50 1.72
N ILE A 129 17.97 -2.76 2.20
CA ILE A 129 17.35 -4.10 2.16
C ILE A 129 17.12 -4.55 0.72
N LYS A 130 16.53 -3.69 -0.11
CA LYS A 130 16.25 -3.98 -1.53
C LYS A 130 17.52 -4.36 -2.28
N ASN A 131 18.63 -3.65 -2.04
CA ASN A 131 19.92 -3.96 -2.66
C ASN A 131 20.46 -5.34 -2.24
N ILE A 132 20.25 -5.75 -0.98
CA ILE A 132 20.65 -7.08 -0.50
C ILE A 132 19.81 -8.17 -1.16
N ILE A 133 18.49 -7.99 -1.22
CA ILE A 133 17.56 -9.00 -1.70
C ILE A 133 17.26 -8.92 -3.20
N LEU A 134 17.86 -7.99 -3.95
CA LEU A 134 17.64 -7.80 -5.39
C LEU A 134 17.69 -9.11 -6.20
N PRO A 135 18.60 -10.07 -5.95
CA PRO A 135 18.61 -11.35 -6.67
C PRO A 135 17.39 -12.26 -6.41
N ALA A 136 16.62 -11.99 -5.34
CA ALA A 136 15.40 -12.70 -4.97
C ALA A 136 14.11 -12.02 -5.48
N ILE A 137 14.21 -10.81 -6.02
CA ILE A 137 13.07 -10.05 -6.55
C ILE A 137 12.86 -10.40 -8.02
N ARG A 138 11.64 -10.83 -8.35
CA ARG A 138 11.14 -10.99 -9.71
C ARG A 138 10.62 -9.64 -10.20
N LEU A 139 11.10 -9.21 -11.38
CA LEU A 139 10.76 -7.91 -11.99
C LEU A 139 10.90 -6.74 -10.99
N PRO A 140 12.13 -6.41 -10.57
CA PRO A 140 12.37 -5.25 -9.72
C PRO A 140 11.81 -3.99 -10.40
N MET A 141 11.07 -3.19 -9.64
CA MET A 141 10.53 -1.93 -10.11
C MET A 141 10.80 -0.82 -9.10
N GLU A 142 10.75 0.43 -9.55
CA GLU A 142 10.71 1.59 -8.68
C GLU A 142 9.37 2.29 -8.90
N TRP A 143 8.60 2.40 -7.82
CA TRP A 143 7.44 3.25 -7.76
C TRP A 143 7.69 4.25 -6.63
N ASP A 144 7.70 5.55 -6.97
CA ASP A 144 8.10 6.59 -6.02
C ASP A 144 7.08 6.81 -4.89
N LYS A 145 5.84 6.33 -5.09
CA LYS A 145 4.76 6.39 -4.11
C LYS A 145 4.92 5.29 -3.05
N PHE A 146 4.43 5.58 -1.86
CA PHE A 146 4.44 4.71 -0.70
C PHE A 146 3.18 5.02 0.13
N GLU A 147 2.84 4.13 1.05
CA GLU A 147 1.87 4.41 2.11
C GLU A 147 2.61 4.74 3.39
N ASP A 148 2.18 5.76 4.09
CA ASP A 148 2.54 6.06 5.46
C ASP A 148 1.33 6.00 6.39
N TYR A 149 1.61 5.71 7.65
CA TYR A 149 0.58 5.64 8.68
C TYR A 149 1.21 5.76 10.07
N ILE A 150 0.53 6.42 11.00
CA ILE A 150 1.05 6.61 12.36
C ILE A 150 0.16 5.88 13.37
N ILE A 151 0.76 5.10 14.27
CA ILE A 151 0.07 4.49 15.41
C ILE A 151 0.63 5.05 16.71
N TYR A 152 -0.23 5.70 17.48
CA TYR A 152 0.02 6.08 18.87
C TYR A 152 -0.40 4.92 19.77
N PHE A 153 0.58 4.16 20.26
CA PHE A 153 0.37 2.96 21.05
C PHE A 153 0.67 3.24 22.53
N PHE A 154 -0.28 2.93 23.40
CA PHE A 154 -0.19 3.18 24.82
C PHE A 154 -0.42 1.90 25.61
N GLU A 155 0.52 1.58 26.48
CA GLU A 155 0.40 0.47 27.42
C GLU A 155 -0.08 0.96 28.80
N ASN A 156 0.31 2.20 29.16
CA ASN A 156 -0.08 2.79 30.43
C ASN A 156 -0.22 4.32 30.33
N ILE A 157 -1.40 4.82 30.67
CA ILE A 157 -1.75 6.24 30.75
C ILE A 157 -2.26 6.53 32.16
N ASP A 158 -1.55 7.39 32.88
CA ASP A 158 -1.99 7.91 34.16
C ASP A 158 -3.13 8.91 33.96
N GLY A 159 -4.12 8.82 34.84
CA GLY A 159 -5.27 9.72 34.84
C GLY A 159 -6.50 9.16 34.13
N ILE A 160 -6.50 7.91 33.66
CA ILE A 160 -7.70 7.17 33.25
C ILE A 160 -7.77 5.83 33.98
N SER A 161 -8.98 5.39 34.36
CA SER A 161 -9.20 4.05 34.91
C SER A 161 -9.94 3.15 33.93
N ASN A 162 -10.76 3.74 33.06
CA ASN A 162 -11.34 3.10 31.88
C ASN A 162 -10.76 3.75 30.61
N PRO A 163 -10.32 2.97 29.60
CA PRO A 163 -9.84 3.49 28.32
C PRO A 163 -10.78 4.52 27.67
N LYS A 164 -12.10 4.38 27.84
CA LYS A 164 -13.10 5.32 27.29
C LYS A 164 -13.03 6.72 27.88
N GLU A 165 -12.46 6.89 29.07
CA GLU A 165 -12.27 8.23 29.65
C GLU A 165 -11.34 9.10 28.79
N ILE A 166 -10.59 8.50 27.86
CA ILE A 166 -9.73 9.26 26.94
C ILE A 166 -10.53 10.21 26.04
N PHE A 167 -11.78 9.87 25.67
CA PHE A 167 -12.62 10.75 24.85
C PHE A 167 -13.04 12.03 25.56
N ASP A 168 -13.19 11.98 26.88
CA ASP A 168 -13.58 13.13 27.70
C ASP A 168 -12.38 13.97 28.15
N ARG A 169 -11.19 13.35 28.23
CA ARG A 169 -10.00 13.95 28.85
C ARG A 169 -8.91 14.34 27.87
N ALA A 170 -8.93 13.81 26.64
CA ALA A 170 -7.90 14.02 25.64
C ALA A 170 -8.47 14.63 24.36
N ASP A 171 -7.68 15.46 23.68
CA ASP A 171 -8.00 15.95 22.35
C ASP A 171 -7.56 14.91 21.30
N ILE A 172 -8.36 13.86 21.14
CA ILE A 172 -8.14 12.76 20.21
C ILE A 172 -8.04 13.26 18.75
N PRO A 173 -8.97 14.10 18.25
CA PRO A 173 -8.93 14.56 16.87
C PRO A 173 -7.65 15.32 16.53
N SER A 174 -7.18 16.20 17.42
CA SER A 174 -5.94 16.96 17.21
C SER A 174 -4.71 16.06 17.15
N LEU A 175 -4.72 14.93 17.86
CA LEU A 175 -3.63 13.95 17.80
C LEU A 175 -3.66 13.15 16.49
N ILE A 176 -4.82 12.63 16.09
CA ILE A 176 -4.97 11.80 14.89
C ILE A 176 -4.72 12.61 13.61
N LEU A 177 -5.19 13.85 13.55
CA LEU A 177 -5.01 14.71 12.38
C LEU A 177 -3.69 15.49 12.40
N GLY A 178 -2.88 15.35 13.46
CA GLY A 178 -1.61 16.06 13.58
C GLY A 178 -1.72 17.59 13.65
N GLU A 179 -2.90 18.14 13.97
CA GLU A 179 -3.15 19.59 14.00
C GLU A 179 -2.97 20.15 15.42
N PHE A 180 -1.84 20.83 15.68
CA PHE A 180 -1.62 21.48 16.99
C PHE A 180 -2.28 22.87 17.12
N SER A 181 -2.43 23.62 16.03
CA SER A 181 -2.74 25.06 16.08
C SER A 181 -4.21 25.41 15.97
N ASN A 182 -5.05 24.53 15.40
CA ASN A 182 -6.45 24.80 15.14
C ASN A 182 -7.32 23.81 15.92
N LYS A 183 -8.29 24.34 16.67
CA LYS A 183 -9.29 23.49 17.31
C LYS A 183 -10.28 23.02 16.25
N LEU A 184 -10.38 21.71 16.08
CA LEU A 184 -11.34 21.12 15.15
C LEU A 184 -12.78 21.44 15.56
N SER A 185 -13.63 21.62 14.55
CA SER A 185 -15.06 21.80 14.78
C SER A 185 -15.67 20.52 15.35
N THR A 186 -16.72 20.65 16.16
CA THR A 186 -17.42 19.49 16.73
C THR A 186 -17.86 18.49 15.66
N ILE A 187 -18.26 18.95 14.47
CA ILE A 187 -18.68 18.09 13.36
C ILE A 187 -17.50 17.30 12.78
N ALA A 188 -16.33 17.93 12.65
CA ALA A 188 -15.13 17.28 12.14
C ALA A 188 -14.55 16.24 13.11
N SER A 189 -14.80 16.40 14.41
CA SER A 189 -14.35 15.47 15.44
C SER A 189 -15.19 14.20 15.56
N ILE A 190 -16.47 14.22 15.12
CA ILE A 190 -17.42 13.11 15.28
C ILE A 190 -16.91 11.78 14.71
N PRO A 191 -16.43 11.72 13.44
CA PRO A 191 -15.98 10.45 12.85
C PRO A 191 -14.88 9.77 13.66
N VAL A 192 -14.01 10.56 14.25
CA VAL A 192 -12.87 10.11 15.07
C VAL A 192 -13.32 9.65 16.46
N THR A 193 -14.29 10.33 17.07
CA THR A 193 -14.74 10.02 18.44
C THR A 193 -15.81 8.93 18.52
N GLU A 194 -16.55 8.67 17.44
CA GLU A 194 -17.64 7.68 17.44
C GLU A 194 -17.22 6.31 16.88
N ASN A 195 -16.16 6.25 16.08
CA ASN A 195 -15.67 5.00 15.47
C ASN A 195 -14.47 4.44 16.24
N TYR A 196 -14.75 3.69 17.30
CA TYR A 196 -13.73 2.95 18.05
C TYR A 196 -14.10 1.48 18.19
N ILE A 197 -13.08 0.65 18.38
CA ILE A 197 -13.19 -0.77 18.64
C ILE A 197 -12.77 -0.98 20.09
N GLN A 198 -13.60 -1.71 20.84
CA GLN A 198 -13.26 -2.21 22.16
C GLN A 198 -13.62 -3.70 22.19
N TYR A 199 -12.67 -4.54 22.58
CA TYR A 199 -12.85 -5.98 22.67
C TYR A 199 -12.79 -6.46 24.12
N TYR A 200 -11.84 -5.96 24.90
CA TYR A 200 -11.76 -6.13 26.34
C TYR A 200 -12.11 -4.83 27.09
N ASP A 201 -12.46 -4.94 28.37
CA ASP A 201 -12.85 -3.76 29.17
C ASP A 201 -11.70 -2.74 29.33
N ASN A 202 -10.46 -3.17 29.13
CA ASN A 202 -9.22 -2.42 29.31
C ASN A 202 -8.49 -2.06 28.00
N ASP A 203 -9.02 -2.44 26.83
CA ASP A 203 -8.47 -2.06 25.53
C ASP A 203 -9.32 -0.99 24.82
N ILE A 204 -8.70 -0.29 23.87
CA ILE A 204 -9.41 0.50 22.87
C ILE A 204 -8.52 0.68 21.63
N ALA A 205 -9.13 0.62 20.44
CA ALA A 205 -8.49 0.98 19.19
C ALA A 205 -9.35 1.99 18.44
N ILE A 206 -8.77 3.13 18.10
CA ILE A 206 -9.37 4.17 17.26
C ILE A 206 -8.54 4.17 15.98
N ILE A 207 -9.17 3.89 14.85
CA ILE A 207 -8.49 3.74 13.55
C ILE A 207 -9.13 4.73 12.59
N ASP A 208 -8.31 5.61 12.02
CA ASP A 208 -8.71 6.58 11.01
C ASP A 208 -7.93 6.31 9.70
N TRP A 209 -8.00 7.23 8.73
CA TRP A 209 -7.35 7.09 7.43
C TRP A 209 -5.82 7.22 7.52
N ASP A 210 -5.29 8.19 8.29
CA ASP A 210 -3.85 8.49 8.36
C ASP A 210 -3.19 8.06 9.69
N ALA A 211 -3.97 7.88 10.76
CA ALA A 211 -3.44 7.50 12.05
C ALA A 211 -4.40 6.67 12.91
N ALA A 212 -3.83 5.93 13.87
CA ALA A 212 -4.58 5.20 14.90
C ALA A 212 -4.07 5.53 16.30
N ILE A 213 -4.98 5.40 17.28
CA ILE A 213 -4.67 5.36 18.70
C ILE A 213 -5.04 3.99 19.22
N ILE A 214 -4.11 3.34 19.93
CA ILE A 214 -4.31 2.03 20.51
C ILE A 214 -3.93 2.10 21.98
N ILE A 215 -4.84 1.71 22.86
CA ILE A 215 -4.56 1.47 24.27
C ILE A 215 -4.63 -0.04 24.48
N GLU A 216 -3.49 -0.66 24.73
CA GLU A 216 -3.34 -2.10 24.90
C GLU A 216 -2.41 -2.36 26.10
N PRO A 217 -2.97 -2.56 27.31
CA PRO A 217 -2.19 -2.74 28.54
C PRO A 217 -1.27 -3.97 28.53
N ASP A 218 -1.61 -5.02 27.77
CA ASP A 218 -0.78 -6.23 27.69
C ASP A 218 0.44 -6.04 26.78
N GLY A 219 0.50 -4.92 26.05
CA GLY A 219 1.60 -4.59 25.14
C GLY A 219 1.62 -5.46 23.87
N SER A 220 0.52 -6.17 23.58
CA SER A 220 0.39 -6.92 22.32
C SER A 220 0.40 -5.97 21.12
N ARG A 221 1.08 -6.38 20.05
CA ARG A 221 1.17 -5.62 18.80
C ARG A 221 0.29 -6.17 17.69
N ASP A 222 -0.55 -7.16 17.98
CA ASP A 222 -1.35 -7.85 16.97
C ASP A 222 -2.24 -6.87 16.17
N ILE A 223 -2.78 -5.83 16.82
CA ILE A 223 -3.55 -4.76 16.17
C ILE A 223 -2.66 -3.93 15.23
N CYS A 224 -1.46 -3.55 15.69
CA CYS A 224 -0.50 -2.83 14.86
C CYS A 224 -0.10 -3.64 13.63
N ASP A 225 0.09 -4.95 13.78
CA ASP A 225 0.42 -5.84 12.66
C ASP A 225 -0.74 -6.01 11.68
N ALA A 226 -1.99 -6.00 12.18
CA ALA A 226 -3.18 -6.04 11.33
C ALA A 226 -3.37 -4.74 10.52
N ILE A 227 -3.05 -3.59 11.13
CA ILE A 227 -3.03 -2.30 10.43
C ILE A 227 -1.90 -2.28 9.40
N GLU A 228 -0.68 -2.70 9.75
CA GLU A 228 0.44 -2.82 8.81
C GLU A 228 0.10 -3.72 7.62
N PHE A 229 -0.51 -4.87 7.89
CA PHE A 229 -0.96 -5.78 6.85
C PHE A 229 -2.01 -5.14 5.94
N SER A 230 -2.97 -4.39 6.51
CA SER A 230 -3.97 -3.64 5.73
C SER A 230 -3.32 -2.56 4.87
N LEU A 231 -2.30 -1.85 5.37
CA LEU A 231 -1.57 -0.85 4.59
C LEU A 231 -0.86 -1.46 3.37
N THR A 232 -0.34 -2.68 3.49
CA THR A 232 0.26 -3.37 2.34
C THR A 232 -0.76 -3.63 1.23
N HIS A 233 -2.00 -3.95 1.59
CA HIS A 233 -3.08 -4.15 0.61
C HIS A 233 -3.54 -2.82 0.00
N LEU A 234 -3.53 -1.73 0.77
CA LEU A 234 -3.79 -0.38 0.26
C LEU A 234 -2.74 0.01 -0.80
N LEU A 235 -1.46 -0.24 -0.51
CA LEU A 235 -0.37 0.00 -1.45
C LEU A 235 -0.58 -0.76 -2.77
N GLU A 236 -0.89 -2.06 -2.69
CA GLU A 236 -1.15 -2.88 -3.89
C GLU A 236 -2.32 -2.32 -4.70
N LEU A 237 -3.45 -2.00 -4.05
CA LEU A 237 -4.61 -1.40 -4.74
C LEU A 237 -4.23 -0.09 -5.45
N ARG A 238 -3.49 0.79 -4.78
CA ARG A 238 -3.01 2.05 -5.37
C ARG A 238 -2.03 1.83 -6.51
N TYR A 239 -1.20 0.81 -6.43
CA TYR A 239 -0.28 0.44 -7.51
C TYR A 239 -1.05 -0.04 -8.75
N TYR A 240 -2.04 -0.92 -8.59
CA TYR A 240 -2.86 -1.39 -9.71
C TYR A 240 -3.67 -0.27 -10.36
N ASP A 241 -4.23 0.65 -9.57
CA ASP A 241 -4.92 1.83 -10.09
C ASP A 241 -3.99 2.68 -10.96
N TYR A 242 -2.76 2.94 -10.49
CA TYR A 242 -1.72 3.64 -11.24
C TYR A 242 -1.31 2.90 -12.53
N LEU A 243 -1.12 1.58 -12.46
CA LEU A 243 -0.74 0.75 -13.61
C LEU A 243 -1.80 0.82 -14.72
N ILE A 244 -3.07 0.77 -14.35
CA ILE A 244 -4.18 0.78 -15.30
C ILE A 244 -4.37 2.18 -15.90
N ASP A 245 -4.21 3.24 -15.11
CA ASP A 245 -4.25 4.61 -15.61
C ASP A 245 -3.19 4.84 -16.69
N ASN A 246 -1.95 4.43 -16.43
CA ASN A 246 -0.88 4.55 -17.42
C ASN A 246 -1.21 3.80 -18.73
N LYS A 247 -1.82 2.61 -18.64
CA LYS A 247 -2.23 1.84 -19.83
C LYS A 247 -3.36 2.51 -20.60
N LEU A 248 -4.33 3.07 -19.89
CA LEU A 248 -5.42 3.84 -20.50
C LEU A 248 -4.90 5.08 -21.21
N ASP A 249 -3.95 5.81 -20.62
CA ASP A 249 -3.35 7.00 -21.24
C ASP A 249 -2.64 6.66 -22.56
N ILE A 250 -1.86 5.57 -22.60
CA ILE A 250 -1.21 5.08 -23.83
C ILE A 250 -2.25 4.79 -24.93
N LEU A 251 -3.37 4.15 -24.57
CA LEU A 251 -4.44 3.87 -25.52
C LEU A 251 -5.15 5.14 -25.99
N TYR A 252 -5.48 6.07 -25.10
CA TYR A 252 -6.11 7.34 -25.48
C TYR A 252 -5.23 8.15 -26.43
N ASP A 253 -3.93 8.19 -26.20
CA ASP A 253 -2.98 8.87 -27.09
C ASP A 253 -2.88 8.20 -28.46
N SER A 254 -2.95 6.87 -28.51
CA SER A 254 -2.97 6.11 -29.77
C SER A 254 -4.21 6.42 -30.62
N VAL A 255 -5.39 6.50 -29.99
CA VAL A 255 -6.67 6.84 -30.66
C VAL A 255 -6.68 8.30 -31.13
N LYS A 256 -6.11 9.24 -30.36
CA LYS A 256 -6.01 10.65 -30.78
C LYS A 256 -5.09 10.83 -31.99
N ALA A 257 -3.98 10.07 -32.06
CA ALA A 257 -3.05 10.14 -33.19
C ALA A 257 -3.71 9.73 -34.52
N GLN A 258 -4.64 8.77 -34.48
CA GLN A 258 -5.44 8.32 -35.63
C GLN A 258 -6.25 9.48 -36.25
N ARG A 259 -6.91 10.30 -35.41
CA ARG A 259 -7.76 11.41 -35.88
C ARG A 259 -7.01 12.53 -36.61
N LYS A 260 -5.69 12.66 -36.38
CA LYS A 260 -4.86 13.69 -37.04
C LYS A 260 -4.24 13.25 -38.37
N GLY A 261 -4.59 12.06 -38.89
CA GLY A 261 -4.06 11.57 -40.18
C GLY A 261 -2.55 11.30 -40.18
N LEU A 262 -1.92 11.28 -39.00
CA LEU A 262 -0.48 11.10 -38.85
C LEU A 262 -0.15 9.60 -38.75
N ASN A 263 0.21 9.03 -39.90
CA ASN A 263 0.88 7.72 -40.07
C ASN A 263 0.13 6.46 -39.60
N LEU A 264 -0.71 5.92 -40.49
CA LEU A 264 -1.29 4.56 -40.44
C LEU A 264 -0.25 3.45 -40.16
N LYS A 265 1.03 3.66 -40.54
CA LYS A 265 2.14 2.73 -40.27
C LYS A 265 2.49 2.58 -38.79
N ARG A 266 2.21 3.58 -37.93
CA ARG A 266 2.41 3.44 -36.47
C ARG A 266 1.36 2.51 -35.85
N LEU A 267 0.15 2.47 -36.41
CA LEU A 267 -0.94 1.61 -35.96
C LEU A 267 -0.64 0.13 -36.26
N ILE A 268 -0.07 -0.17 -37.44
CA ILE A 268 0.30 -1.55 -37.82
C ILE A 268 1.50 -2.06 -37.00
N ASN A 269 2.38 -1.16 -36.54
CA ASN A 269 3.56 -1.52 -35.74
C ASN A 269 3.33 -1.49 -34.21
N LEU A 270 2.21 -0.93 -33.74
CA LEU A 270 1.79 -1.12 -32.35
C LEU A 270 1.26 -2.55 -32.25
N LYS A 271 1.91 -3.37 -31.42
CA LYS A 271 1.47 -4.74 -31.14
C LYS A 271 0.19 -4.68 -30.30
N TYR A 272 -0.94 -4.31 -30.89
CA TYR A 272 -2.24 -4.19 -30.20
C TYR A 272 -2.72 -5.52 -29.61
N ASP A 273 -2.42 -6.63 -30.29
CA ASP A 273 -2.64 -7.97 -29.76
C ASP A 273 -1.96 -8.13 -28.37
N ASN A 274 -0.78 -7.52 -28.16
CA ASN A 274 -0.11 -7.51 -26.86
C ASN A 274 -0.83 -6.64 -25.82
N ILE A 275 -1.44 -5.51 -26.20
CA ILE A 275 -2.14 -4.63 -25.25
C ILE A 275 -3.43 -5.31 -24.74
N ALA A 276 -4.14 -6.01 -25.63
CA ALA A 276 -5.31 -6.80 -25.24
C ALA A 276 -4.92 -7.98 -24.34
N GLU A 277 -3.85 -8.70 -24.68
CA GLU A 277 -3.30 -9.78 -23.84
C GLU A 277 -2.85 -9.25 -22.46
N ASP A 278 -2.15 -8.11 -22.43
CA ASP A 278 -1.72 -7.44 -21.22
C ASP A 278 -2.89 -6.93 -20.35
N ALA A 279 -4.01 -6.52 -20.97
CA ALA A 279 -5.22 -6.12 -20.24
C ALA A 279 -5.90 -7.33 -19.59
N VAL A 280 -6.02 -8.44 -20.31
CA VAL A 280 -6.57 -9.70 -19.77
C VAL A 280 -5.69 -10.22 -18.63
N LYS A 281 -4.37 -10.22 -18.81
CA LYS A 281 -3.42 -10.62 -17.76
C LYS A 281 -3.59 -9.77 -16.49
N ASN A 282 -3.57 -8.45 -16.63
CA ASN A 282 -3.77 -7.55 -15.48
C ASN A 282 -5.12 -7.76 -14.79
N TYR A 283 -6.19 -8.07 -15.54
CA TYR A 283 -7.50 -8.36 -14.95
C TYR A 283 -7.48 -9.63 -14.10
N ILE A 284 -6.83 -10.70 -14.59
CA ILE A 284 -6.65 -11.93 -13.83
C ILE A 284 -5.85 -11.65 -12.56
N GLU A 285 -4.73 -10.94 -12.66
CA GLU A 285 -3.88 -10.59 -11.53
C GLU A 285 -4.61 -9.72 -10.49
N PHE A 286 -5.38 -8.73 -10.94
CA PHE A 286 -6.22 -7.93 -10.06
C PHE A 286 -7.33 -8.76 -9.41
N SER A 287 -7.98 -9.66 -10.16
CA SER A 287 -8.99 -10.56 -9.60
C SER A 287 -8.38 -11.50 -8.54
N ASP A 288 -7.15 -11.96 -8.76
CA ASP A 288 -6.41 -12.75 -7.78
C ASP A 288 -6.08 -11.91 -6.54
N LEU A 289 -5.68 -10.64 -6.69
CA LEU A 289 -5.49 -9.70 -5.57
C LEU A 289 -6.78 -9.55 -4.76
N ILE A 290 -7.92 -9.25 -5.41
CA ILE A 290 -9.20 -9.14 -4.70
C ILE A 290 -9.54 -10.46 -3.99
N GLY A 291 -9.31 -11.60 -4.64
CA GLY A 291 -9.47 -12.92 -4.01
C GLY A 291 -8.55 -13.13 -2.80
N LYS A 292 -7.30 -12.64 -2.84
CA LYS A 292 -6.38 -12.66 -1.69
C LYS A 292 -6.91 -11.78 -0.55
N ILE A 293 -7.29 -10.53 -0.83
CA ILE A 293 -7.88 -9.61 0.16
C ILE A 293 -9.11 -10.25 0.82
N GLU A 294 -10.03 -10.80 0.02
CA GLU A 294 -11.23 -11.49 0.51
C GLU A 294 -10.93 -12.74 1.33
N ASN A 295 -9.90 -13.51 0.96
CA ASN A 295 -9.48 -14.68 1.72
C ASN A 295 -8.79 -14.29 3.02
N SER A 296 -8.05 -13.18 3.05
CA SER A 296 -7.51 -12.60 4.28
C SER A 296 -8.62 -12.36 5.30
N PHE A 297 -9.75 -11.78 4.90
CA PHE A 297 -10.93 -11.61 5.77
C PHE A 297 -11.48 -12.91 6.37
N LYS A 298 -11.36 -14.04 5.65
CA LYS A 298 -11.89 -15.35 6.06
C LYS A 298 -10.93 -16.13 6.95
N THR A 299 -9.63 -15.81 6.89
CA THR A 299 -8.55 -16.63 7.47
C THR A 299 -7.99 -16.01 8.75
N VAL A 300 -8.44 -14.82 9.15
CA VAL A 300 -8.14 -14.27 10.48
C VAL A 300 -8.83 -15.15 11.54
N GLY A 301 -8.03 -15.88 12.31
CA GLY A 301 -8.51 -16.83 13.32
C GLY A 301 -9.03 -16.15 14.60
N ASP A 302 -8.71 -14.88 14.79
CA ASP A 302 -9.10 -14.09 15.96
C ASP A 302 -10.24 -13.08 15.61
N PRO A 303 -11.40 -13.16 16.28
CA PRO A 303 -12.51 -12.23 16.05
C PRO A 303 -12.16 -10.75 16.25
N TYR A 304 -11.25 -10.43 17.18
CA TYR A 304 -10.82 -9.06 17.42
C TYR A 304 -10.04 -8.53 16.22
N ILE A 305 -9.06 -9.28 15.77
CA ILE A 305 -8.22 -8.92 14.62
C ILE A 305 -9.04 -8.86 13.33
N ALA A 306 -10.06 -9.72 13.19
CA ALA A 306 -10.98 -9.66 12.06
C ALA A 306 -11.80 -8.35 12.06
N THR A 307 -12.16 -7.85 13.25
CA THR A 307 -12.87 -6.58 13.41
C THR A 307 -11.95 -5.40 13.10
N VAL A 308 -10.70 -5.44 13.56
CA VAL A 308 -9.66 -4.45 13.22
C VAL A 308 -9.47 -4.39 11.70
N PHE A 309 -9.25 -5.53 11.05
CA PHE A 309 -9.02 -5.59 9.61
C PHE A 309 -10.22 -5.08 8.79
N ARG A 310 -11.46 -5.35 9.21
CA ARG A 310 -12.67 -4.76 8.60
C ARG A 310 -12.71 -3.25 8.76
N THR A 311 -12.39 -2.77 9.95
CA THR A 311 -12.34 -1.33 10.23
C THR A 311 -11.27 -0.67 9.36
N CYS A 312 -10.07 -1.26 9.22
CA CYS A 312 -9.05 -0.78 8.30
C CYS A 312 -9.52 -0.77 6.85
N ALA A 313 -10.21 -1.80 6.37
CA ALA A 313 -10.70 -1.84 5.00
C ALA A 313 -11.78 -0.79 4.69
N GLU A 314 -12.61 -0.47 5.68
CA GLU A 314 -13.58 0.63 5.61
C GLU A 314 -12.87 1.98 5.62
N GLN A 315 -11.97 2.21 6.59
CA GLN A 315 -11.22 3.45 6.72
C GLN A 315 -10.35 3.69 5.49
N PHE A 316 -9.57 2.71 5.02
CA PHE A 316 -8.72 2.81 3.82
C PHE A 316 -9.51 2.72 2.50
N ARG A 317 -10.85 2.65 2.59
CA ARG A 317 -11.79 2.64 1.46
C ARG A 317 -11.44 1.61 0.38
N PHE A 318 -11.13 0.38 0.78
CA PHE A 318 -10.80 -0.70 -0.15
C PHE A 318 -11.90 -0.91 -1.21
N GLY A 319 -13.16 -0.74 -0.82
CA GLY A 319 -14.30 -0.83 -1.73
C GLY A 319 -14.27 0.22 -2.85
N ASP A 320 -13.86 1.46 -2.54
CA ASP A 320 -13.81 2.53 -3.54
C ASP A 320 -12.66 2.34 -4.53
N TRP A 321 -11.49 1.91 -4.03
CA TRP A 321 -10.36 1.50 -4.87
C TRP A 321 -10.75 0.36 -5.80
N ASN A 322 -11.35 -0.71 -5.26
CA ASN A 322 -11.80 -1.85 -6.06
C ASN A 322 -12.80 -1.44 -7.15
N ASN A 323 -13.77 -0.61 -6.79
CA ASN A 323 -14.76 -0.08 -7.75
C ASN A 323 -14.12 0.80 -8.82
N SER A 324 -13.15 1.64 -8.46
CA SER A 324 -12.40 2.47 -9.41
C SER A 324 -11.62 1.62 -10.41
N ILE A 325 -10.82 0.69 -9.91
CA ILE A 325 -9.98 -0.20 -10.70
C ILE A 325 -10.84 -1.06 -11.63
N SER A 326 -11.93 -1.65 -11.12
CA SER A 326 -12.86 -2.45 -11.90
C SER A 326 -13.49 -1.67 -13.07
N ARG A 327 -13.88 -0.41 -12.83
CA ARG A 327 -14.39 0.46 -13.91
C ARG A 327 -13.31 0.77 -14.94
N LYS A 328 -12.10 1.13 -14.51
CA LYS A 328 -10.97 1.44 -15.40
C LYS A 328 -10.60 0.23 -16.26
N MET A 329 -10.58 -0.97 -15.66
CA MET A 329 -10.31 -2.22 -16.38
C MET A 329 -11.39 -2.55 -17.41
N LYS A 330 -12.66 -2.34 -17.05
CA LYS A 330 -13.77 -2.49 -18.00
C LYS A 330 -13.61 -1.54 -19.19
N THR A 331 -13.30 -0.27 -18.94
CA THR A 331 -13.02 0.72 -20.01
C THR A 331 -11.84 0.28 -20.87
N LEU A 332 -10.76 -0.21 -20.25
CA LEU A 332 -9.58 -0.70 -20.95
C LEU A 332 -9.95 -1.85 -21.91
N PHE A 333 -10.76 -2.80 -21.45
CA PHE A 333 -11.24 -3.92 -22.25
C PHE A 333 -12.20 -3.48 -23.37
N GLU A 334 -13.11 -2.54 -23.11
CA GLU A 334 -14.01 -2.01 -24.14
C GLU A 334 -13.24 -1.30 -25.27
N ILE A 335 -12.24 -0.49 -24.92
CA ILE A 335 -11.38 0.20 -25.90
C ILE A 335 -10.60 -0.81 -26.75
N THR A 336 -10.03 -1.86 -26.15
CA THR A 336 -9.28 -2.87 -26.91
C THR A 336 -10.18 -3.66 -27.86
N GLN A 337 -11.43 -3.95 -27.47
CA GLN A 337 -12.41 -4.58 -28.37
C GLN A 337 -12.76 -3.71 -29.57
N ILE A 338 -12.99 -2.41 -29.36
CA ILE A 338 -13.30 -1.45 -30.44
C ILE A 338 -12.13 -1.41 -31.43
N ILE A 339 -10.90 -1.31 -30.94
CA ILE A 339 -9.69 -1.27 -31.78
C ILE A 339 -9.54 -2.60 -32.56
N GLN A 340 -9.75 -3.75 -31.91
CA GLN A 340 -9.64 -5.05 -32.58
C GLN A 340 -10.66 -5.21 -33.70
N ALA A 341 -11.90 -4.72 -33.50
CA ALA A 341 -12.92 -4.73 -34.53
C ALA A 341 -12.51 -3.87 -35.74
N GLU A 342 -11.94 -2.69 -35.52
CA GLU A 342 -11.45 -1.81 -36.60
C GLU A 342 -10.27 -2.44 -37.37
N LEU A 343 -9.32 -3.07 -36.68
CA LEU A 343 -8.20 -3.78 -37.32
C LEU A 343 -8.67 -4.96 -38.17
N ASN A 344 -9.64 -5.72 -37.69
CA ASN A 344 -10.22 -6.83 -38.46
C ASN A 344 -10.96 -6.32 -39.72
N ALA A 345 -11.69 -5.22 -39.62
CA ALA A 345 -12.31 -4.58 -40.77
C ALA A 345 -11.26 -4.11 -41.80
N MET A 346 -10.18 -3.47 -41.34
CA MET A 346 -9.07 -3.07 -42.22
C MET A 346 -8.40 -4.26 -42.91
N ARG A 347 -8.12 -5.35 -42.18
CA ARG A 347 -7.56 -6.59 -42.75
C ARG A 347 -8.49 -7.18 -43.81
N SER A 348 -9.80 -7.18 -43.55
CA SER A 348 -10.82 -7.62 -44.51
C SER A 348 -10.82 -6.76 -45.78
N HIS A 349 -10.80 -5.43 -45.65
CA HIS A 349 -10.71 -4.52 -46.79
C HIS A 349 -9.42 -4.68 -47.57
N MET A 350 -8.29 -4.94 -46.90
CA MET A 350 -7.03 -5.19 -47.57
C MET A 350 -7.06 -6.50 -48.37
N LEU A 351 -7.66 -7.56 -47.83
CA LEU A 351 -7.91 -8.79 -48.57
C LEU A 351 -8.83 -8.56 -49.77
N GLU A 352 -9.89 -7.77 -49.61
CA GLU A 352 -10.79 -7.38 -50.70
C GLU A 352 -10.04 -6.64 -51.81
N ILE A 353 -9.20 -5.66 -51.47
CA ILE A 353 -8.36 -4.94 -52.43
C ILE A 353 -7.37 -5.90 -53.12
N ILE A 354 -6.73 -6.81 -52.39
CA ILE A 354 -5.82 -7.82 -52.97
C ILE A 354 -6.56 -8.71 -53.96
N VAL A 355 -7.77 -9.16 -53.62
CA VAL A 355 -8.62 -9.97 -54.51
C VAL A 355 -9.03 -9.17 -55.75
N ILE A 356 -9.44 -7.91 -55.61
CA ILE A 356 -9.78 -7.04 -56.74
C ILE A 356 -8.57 -6.84 -57.66
N ILE A 357 -7.38 -6.62 -57.09
CA ILE A 357 -6.13 -6.46 -57.86
C ILE A 357 -5.78 -7.75 -58.60
N LEU A 358 -5.87 -8.91 -57.94
CA LEU A 358 -5.62 -10.21 -58.57
C LEU A 358 -6.56 -10.45 -59.76
N ILE A 359 -7.86 -10.20 -59.58
CA ILE A 359 -8.87 -10.31 -60.64
C ILE A 359 -8.55 -9.34 -61.78
N ALA A 360 -8.20 -8.10 -61.48
CA ALA A 360 -7.85 -7.11 -62.50
C ALA A 360 -6.62 -7.53 -63.31
N ILE A 361 -5.59 -8.07 -62.65
CA ILE A 361 -4.38 -8.58 -63.31
C ILE A 361 -4.69 -9.77 -64.22
N GLU A 362 -5.63 -10.63 -63.85
CA GLU A 362 -6.01 -11.80 -64.66
C GLU A 362 -6.90 -11.43 -65.86
N ILE A 363 -7.83 -10.49 -65.68
CA ILE A 363 -8.82 -10.12 -66.72
C ILE A 363 -8.24 -9.16 -67.76
N VAL A 364 -7.36 -8.23 -67.39
CA VAL A 364 -6.81 -7.23 -68.33
C VAL A 364 -6.08 -7.86 -69.52
N PRO A 365 -5.21 -8.88 -69.36
CA PRO A 365 -4.59 -9.60 -70.49
C PRO A 365 -5.59 -10.36 -71.35
N LEU A 366 -6.66 -10.90 -70.74
CA LEU A 366 -7.71 -11.66 -71.45
C LEU A 366 -8.57 -10.74 -72.34
N LEU A 367 -8.75 -9.48 -71.97
CA LEU A 367 -9.49 -8.48 -72.75
C LEU A 367 -8.65 -7.77 -73.82
N LEU A 368 -7.32 -7.85 -73.72
CA LEU A 368 -6.37 -7.23 -74.66
C LEU A 368 -5.87 -8.20 -75.75
N HIS A 369 -6.30 -9.47 -75.70
CA HIS A 369 -6.19 -10.47 -76.76
C HIS A 369 -7.55 -10.68 -77.41
#